data_AF-D7RN26-F1
#
_entry.id   AF-D7RN26-F1
#
_cell.length_a   1.000
_cell.length_b   1.000
_cell.length_c   1.000
_cell.angle_alpha   90.00
_cell.angle_beta   90.00
_cell.angle_gamma   90.00
#
_symmetry.space_group_name_H-M   'P 1'
#
loop_
_entity.id
_entity.type
_entity.pdbx_description
1 polymer ?
#
loop_
_entity_poly.entity_id
_entity_poly.type
_entity_poly.pdbx_seq_one_letter_code
_entity_poly.pdbx_strand_id
1 'polypeptide(L)'
;QLRIGLVSPNQISAWATKILPNREIVGEVTKPYTFHYKTNKPEKDGLFCERIFGPIKSGICACGNYRVIRNEKEDPKFCEQCGVEF
;
A
#
# COMPACT_ATOMS: atom_id res chain seq x y z
N GLN A 1 5.73 -27.69 13.06
CA GLN A 1 4.57 -27.78 13.98
C GLN A 1 3.84 -26.45 13.96
N LEU A 2 2.53 -26.45 13.69
CA LEU A 2 1.69 -25.25 13.66
C LEU A 2 1.37 -24.79 15.10
N ARG A 3 1.36 -23.48 15.35
CA ARG A 3 1.04 -22.87 16.66
C ARG A 3 -0.06 -21.81 16.48
N ILE A 4 -1.01 -21.77 17.41
CA ILE A 4 -2.13 -20.80 17.44
C ILE A 4 -2.16 -20.17 18.83
N GLY A 5 -2.43 -18.86 18.92
CA GLY A 5 -2.47 -18.12 20.18
C GLY A 5 -3.05 -16.72 20.02
N LEU A 6 -3.21 -16.02 21.14
CA LEU A 6 -3.66 -14.62 21.14
C LEU A 6 -2.61 -13.71 20.50
N VAL A 7 -3.08 -12.61 19.92
CA VAL A 7 -2.26 -11.60 19.26
C VAL A 7 -2.35 -10.31 20.06
N SER A 8 -1.20 -9.71 20.38
CA SER A 8 -1.17 -8.41 21.08
C SER A 8 -1.47 -7.25 20.12
N PRO A 9 -1.95 -6.08 20.62
CA PRO A 9 -2.14 -4.89 19.79
C PRO A 9 -0.89 -4.50 19.00
N ASN A 10 0.30 -4.56 19.62
CA ASN A 10 1.57 -4.27 18.95
C ASN A 10 1.85 -5.23 17.79
N GLN A 11 1.49 -6.51 17.93
CA GLN A 11 1.66 -7.50 16.87
C GLN A 11 0.68 -7.26 15.71
N ILE A 12 -0.56 -6.83 15.99
CA ILE A 12 -1.52 -6.40 14.96
C ILE A 12 -0.96 -5.21 14.18
N SER A 13 -0.45 -4.18 14.87
CA SER A 13 0.15 -3.01 14.24
C SER A 13 1.38 -3.39 13.39
N ALA A 14 2.21 -4.32 13.85
CA ALA A 14 3.37 -4.79 13.11
C ALA A 14 3.00 -5.50 11.80
N TRP A 15 1.84 -6.17 11.74
CA TRP A 15 1.34 -6.78 10.51
C TRP A 15 0.67 -5.79 9.57
N ALA A 16 -0.08 -4.84 10.14
CA ALA A 16 -0.86 -3.89 9.37
C ALA A 16 -0.02 -2.77 8.75
N THR A 17 1.14 -2.44 9.34
CA THR A 17 1.91 -1.25 8.97
C THR A 17 3.18 -1.56 8.18
N LYS A 18 3.58 -0.63 7.31
CA LYS A 18 4.86 -0.61 6.61
C LYS A 18 5.40 0.81 6.51
N ILE A 19 6.71 0.93 6.35
CA ILE A 19 7.40 2.22 6.23
C ILE A 19 7.74 2.45 4.75
N LEU A 20 7.24 3.54 4.20
CA LEU A 20 7.54 3.97 2.84
C LEU A 20 8.93 4.62 2.75
N PRO A 21 9.54 4.76 1.55
CA PRO A 21 10.86 5.40 1.39
C PRO A 21 10.95 6.84 1.92
N ASN A 22 9.82 7.56 1.94
CA ASN A 22 9.69 8.90 2.52
C ASN A 22 9.58 8.89 4.06
N ARG A 23 9.74 7.73 4.72
CA ARG A 23 9.59 7.49 6.17
C ARG A 23 8.17 7.63 6.71
N GLU A 24 7.17 7.72 5.83
CA GLU A 24 5.76 7.67 6.24
C GLU A 24 5.39 6.24 6.64
N ILE A 25 4.70 6.10 7.78
CA ILE A 25 4.10 4.83 8.19
C ILE A 25 2.71 4.76 7.57
N VAL A 26 2.44 3.70 6.81
CA VAL A 26 1.13 3.43 6.20
C VAL A 26 0.62 2.08 6.66
N GLY A 27 -0.70 1.91 6.73
CA GLY A 27 -1.30 0.67 7.23
C GLY A 27 -2.67 0.84 7.87
N GLU A 28 -2.96 2.03 8.37
CA GLU A 28 -4.24 2.36 8.99
C GLU A 28 -5.26 2.87 7.96
N VAL A 29 -6.46 2.30 7.99
CA VAL A 29 -7.61 2.82 7.25
C VAL A 29 -8.27 3.89 8.10
N THR A 30 -8.13 5.16 7.70
CA THR A 30 -8.65 6.31 8.46
C THR A 30 -10.00 6.80 7.94
N LYS A 31 -10.38 6.42 6.71
CA LYS A 31 -11.65 6.82 6.09
C LYS A 31 -12.55 5.62 5.84
N PRO A 32 -13.87 5.75 6.00
CA PRO A 32 -14.83 4.67 5.77
C PRO A 32 -15.17 4.44 4.29
N TYR A 33 -14.49 5.14 3.37
CA TYR A 33 -14.81 5.12 1.95
C TYR A 33 -14.21 3.91 1.23
N THR A 34 -14.86 3.48 0.15
CA THR A 34 -14.46 2.31 -0.65
C THR A 34 -13.88 2.73 -2.00
N PHE A 35 -14.74 2.91 -3.01
CA PHE A 35 -14.38 3.32 -4.37
C PHE A 35 -15.09 4.62 -4.72
N HIS A 36 -14.42 5.46 -5.51
CA HIS A 36 -15.02 6.65 -6.08
C HIS A 36 -16.07 6.28 -7.13
N TYR A 37 -17.30 6.79 -7.00
CA TYR A 37 -18.45 6.40 -7.81
C TYR A 37 -18.31 6.58 -9.34
N LYS A 38 -17.51 7.54 -9.80
CA LYS A 38 -17.29 7.79 -11.24
C LYS A 38 -16.12 7.03 -11.83
N THR A 39 -15.03 6.91 -11.07
CA THR A 39 -13.76 6.40 -11.61
C THR A 39 -13.56 4.93 -11.27
N ASN A 40 -14.36 4.38 -10.33
CA ASN A 40 -14.19 3.06 -9.73
C ASN A 40 -12.78 2.84 -9.17
N LYS A 41 -12.05 3.93 -8.87
CA LYS A 41 -10.74 3.86 -8.22
C LYS A 41 -10.92 3.80 -6.70
N PRO A 42 -10.08 3.03 -5.99
CA PRO A 42 -10.08 3.01 -4.54
C PRO A 42 -9.81 4.41 -3.96
N GLU A 43 -10.52 4.75 -2.89
CA GLU A 43 -10.32 6.00 -2.19
C GLU A 43 -9.04 5.98 -1.36
N LYS A 44 -8.29 7.09 -1.36
CA LYS A 44 -7.06 7.23 -0.58
C LYS A 44 -7.38 7.18 0.92
N ASP A 45 -6.65 6.34 1.64
CA ASP A 45 -6.82 6.02 3.07
C ASP A 45 -8.18 5.36 3.42
N GLY A 46 -8.88 4.88 2.39
CA GLY A 46 -10.10 4.09 2.51
C GLY A 46 -9.86 2.58 2.60
N LEU A 47 -10.95 1.82 2.63
CA LEU A 47 -10.98 0.37 2.83
C LEU A 47 -10.20 -0.44 1.78
N PHE A 48 -9.96 0.15 0.60
CA PHE A 48 -9.26 -0.50 -0.51
C PHE A 48 -8.02 0.29 -0.97
N CYS A 49 -7.46 1.16 -0.10
CA CYS A 49 -6.35 2.02 -0.49
C CYS A 49 -5.13 1.24 -0.99
N GLU A 50 -4.73 1.48 -2.23
CA GLU A 50 -3.60 0.80 -2.88
C GLU A 50 -2.26 1.02 -2.14
N ARG A 51 -2.14 2.13 -1.42
CA ARG A 51 -0.94 2.42 -0.61
C ARG A 51 -0.82 1.48 0.60
N ILE A 52 -1.95 1.07 1.18
CA ILE A 52 -2.02 0.15 2.32
C ILE A 52 -1.84 -1.28 1.82
N PHE A 53 -2.73 -1.70 0.91
CA PHE A 53 -2.87 -3.10 0.52
C PHE A 53 -2.02 -3.52 -0.70
N GLY A 54 -1.52 -2.56 -1.48
CA GLY A 54 -0.77 -2.81 -2.72
C GLY A 54 -1.53 -2.36 -3.98
N PRO A 55 -0.84 -2.28 -5.13
CA PRO A 55 -1.41 -1.83 -6.39
C PRO A 55 -2.48 -2.81 -6.91
N ILE A 56 -3.49 -2.29 -7.62
CA ILE A 56 -4.49 -3.13 -8.29
C ILE A 56 -3.84 -4.01 -9.38
N LYS A 57 -2.81 -3.49 -10.05
CA LYS A 57 -2.05 -4.19 -11.09
C LYS A 57 -0.57 -4.13 -10.79
N SER A 58 0.08 -5.28 -10.72
CA SER A 58 1.53 -5.36 -10.56
C SER A 58 2.25 -4.59 -11.68
N GLY A 59 3.28 -3.86 -11.30
CA GLY A 59 4.07 -2.96 -12.13
C GLY A 59 3.46 -1.56 -12.32
N ILE A 60 2.24 -1.28 -11.85
CA ILE A 60 1.50 -0.04 -12.15
C ILE A 60 0.99 0.60 -10.86
N CYS A 61 1.41 1.84 -10.59
CA CYS A 61 0.93 2.59 -9.43
C CYS A 61 -0.45 3.22 -9.68
N ALA A 62 -1.10 3.76 -8.63
CA ALA A 62 -2.44 4.37 -8.72
C ALA A 62 -2.54 5.58 -9.68
N CYS A 63 -1.42 6.28 -9.91
CA CYS A 63 -1.33 7.35 -10.92
C CYS A 63 -1.40 6.82 -12.35
N GLY A 64 -1.14 5.53 -12.57
CA GLY A 64 -1.00 4.90 -13.89
C GLY A 64 0.44 4.83 -14.40
N ASN A 65 1.42 5.24 -13.60
CA ASN A 65 2.84 5.13 -13.96
C ASN A 65 3.32 3.69 -13.78
N TYR A 66 4.16 3.22 -14.69
CA TYR A 66 4.76 1.89 -14.64
C TYR A 66 6.19 1.93 -14.11
N ARG A 67 6.65 0.81 -13.54
CA ARG A 67 8.07 0.66 -13.17
C ARG A 67 8.94 0.70 -14.42
N VAL A 68 9.76 1.72 -14.55
CA VAL A 68 10.82 1.74 -15.57
C VAL A 68 11.97 0.92 -15.00
N ILE A 69 12.13 -0.32 -15.46
CA ILE A 69 13.22 -1.20 -15.01
C ILE A 69 14.47 -0.85 -15.82
N ARG A 70 15.45 -0.20 -15.21
CA ARG A 70 16.79 0.02 -15.77
C ARG A 70 17.84 -0.77 -14.99
N ASN A 71 17.80 -0.71 -13.66
CA ASN A 71 18.67 -1.43 -12.74
C ASN A 71 17.87 -1.82 -11.49
N GLU A 72 17.66 -3.13 -11.26
CA GLU A 72 16.79 -3.64 -10.18
C GLU A 72 17.16 -3.16 -8.77
N LYS A 73 18.42 -2.78 -8.54
CA LYS A 73 18.95 -2.30 -7.25
C LYS A 73 18.74 -0.81 -6.99
N GLU A 74 18.52 -0.01 -8.03
CA GLU A 74 18.43 1.46 -7.94
C GLU A 74 17.02 1.97 -8.22
N ASP A 75 16.19 1.18 -8.91
CA ASP A 75 14.86 1.61 -9.31
C ASP A 75 13.90 1.69 -8.10
N PRO A 76 13.14 2.80 -7.96
CA PRO A 76 12.22 2.99 -6.85
C PRO A 76 11.13 1.92 -6.90
N LYS A 77 10.94 1.23 -5.78
CA LYS A 77 9.85 0.24 -5.61
C LYS A 77 8.48 0.88 -5.45
N PHE A 78 8.44 2.19 -5.18
CA PHE A 78 7.22 2.95 -4.90
C PHE A 78 7.18 4.21 -5.75
N CYS A 79 5.99 4.63 -6.14
CA CYS A 79 5.78 5.90 -6.81
C CYS A 79 5.89 7.06 -5.81
N GLU A 80 6.77 8.04 -6.07
CA GLU A 80 6.97 9.20 -5.19
C GLU A 80 5.72 10.08 -5.05
N GLN A 81 4.82 10.06 -6.04
CA GLN A 81 3.62 10.90 -6.05
C GLN A 81 2.46 10.30 -5.25
N CYS A 82 2.19 8.99 -5.40
CA CYS A 82 1.06 8.34 -4.74
C CYS A 82 1.45 7.40 -3.59
N GLY A 83 2.74 7.06 -3.44
CA GLY A 83 3.24 6.15 -2.42
C GLY A 83 2.86 4.69 -2.63
N VAL A 84 2.27 4.33 -3.77
CA VAL A 84 1.88 2.96 -4.12
C VAL A 84 3.08 2.23 -4.70
N GLU A 85 3.22 0.95 -4.34
CA GLU A 85 4.22 0.04 -4.92
C GLU A 85 4.01 -0.08 -6.44
N PHE A 86 5.10 -0.21 -7.20
CA PHE A 86 4.99 -0.61 -8.61
C PHE A 86 4.89 -2.12 -8.72
#